data_AF-A0A8S3B3N9-F1
#
_entry.id   AF-A0A8S3B3N9-F1
#
_cell.length_a   1.000
_cell.length_b   1.000
_cell.length_c   1.000
_cell.angle_alpha   90.00
_cell.angle_beta   90.00
_cell.angle_gamma   90.00
#
_symmetry.space_group_name_H-M   'P 1'
#
loop_
_entity.id
_entity.type
_entity.pdbx_description
1 polymer ?
#
loop_
_entity_poly.entity_id
_entity_poly.type
_entity_poly.pdbx_seq_one_letter_code
_entity_poly.pdbx_strand_id
1 'polypeptide(L)' 'MSFPAAVNCVTLHPNQTELLVGDQDGTIFRWDLTNEKIDTWQKCERY' A
#
# COMPACT_ATOMS: atom_id res chain seq x y z
N MET A 1 3.40 0.50 -12.65
CA MET A 1 2.51 0.85 -11.54
C MET A 1 2.38 2.38 -11.50
N SER A 2 1.16 2.92 -11.53
CA SER A 2 0.91 4.36 -11.39
C SER A 2 -0.01 4.57 -10.18
N PHE A 3 0.38 5.43 -9.25
CA PHE A 3 -0.45 5.76 -8.09
C PHE A 3 -1.44 6.86 -8.47
N PRO A 4 -2.67 6.83 -7.93
CA PRO A 4 -3.69 7.85 -8.23
C PRO A 4 -3.38 9.19 -7.57
N ALA A 5 -2.66 9.19 -6.44
CA ALA A 5 -2.26 10.38 -5.70
C ALA A 5 -0.76 10.34 -5.33
N ALA A 6 -0.25 11.46 -4.81
CA ALA A 6 1.14 11.54 -4.34
C ALA A 6 1.39 10.56 -3.19
N VAL A 7 2.52 9.85 -3.27
CA VAL A 7 2.94 8.90 -2.25
C VAL A 7 3.65 9.66 -1.12
N ASN A 8 3.12 9.53 0.09
CA ASN A 8 3.68 10.20 1.27
C ASN A 8 4.67 9.31 2.03
N CYS A 9 4.47 7.99 1.98
CA CYS A 9 5.31 7.06 2.71
C CYS A 9 5.39 5.70 2.02
N VAL A 10 6.57 5.08 2.11
CA VAL A 10 6.86 3.72 1.65
C VAL A 10 7.63 3.02 2.75
N THR A 11 7.21 1.82 3.13
CA THR A 11 7.97 0.97 4.06
C THR A 11 8.04 -0.46 3.54
N LEU A 12 9.22 -1.07 3.69
CA LEU A 12 9.41 -2.49 3.46
C LEU A 12 9.02 -3.25 4.73
N HIS A 13 8.24 -4.31 4.58
CA HIS A 13 7.94 -5.19 5.69
C HIS A 13 9.23 -5.95 6.11
N PRO A 14 9.46 -6.24 7.41
CA PRO A 14 10.63 -6.98 7.88
C PRO A 14 10.83 -8.35 7.21
N ASN A 15 9.74 -8.95 6.72
CA ASN A 15 9.81 -10.22 5.97
C ASN A 15 10.33 -10.05 4.53
N GLN A 16 10.64 -8.82 4.10
CA GLN A 16 11.19 -8.45 2.79
C GLN A 16 10.36 -8.87 1.56
N THR A 17 9.19 -9.45 1.76
CA THR A 17 8.29 -9.92 0.69
C THR A 17 7.16 -8.95 0.37
N GLU A 18 6.92 -7.96 1.23
CA GLU A 18 5.81 -7.02 1.08
C GLU A 18 6.28 -5.57 1.21
N LEU A 19 5.71 -4.70 0.38
CA LEU A 19 5.85 -3.25 0.44
C LEU A 19 4.51 -2.62 0.81
N LEU A 20 4.53 -1.72 1.78
CA LEU A 20 3.39 -0.91 2.15
C LEU A 20 3.62 0.51 1.65
N VAL A 21 2.64 1.05 0.95
CA VAL A 21 2.66 2.40 0.39
C VAL A 21 1.42 3.15 0.87
N GLY A 22 1.62 4.30 1.49
CA GLY A 22 0.54 5.22 1.86
C GLY A 22 0.49 6.39 0.90
N ASP A 23 -0.69 6.63 0.33
CA ASP A 23 -0.95 7.83 -0.48
C ASP A 23 -1.56 8.98 0.33
N GLN A 24 -1.69 10.13 -0.31
CA GLN A 24 -2.29 11.33 0.26
C GLN A 24 -3.81 11.25 0.45
N ASP A 25 -4.49 10.37 -0.30
CA ASP A 25 -5.94 10.16 -0.20
C ASP A 25 -6.31 9.24 0.99
N GLY A 26 -5.32 8.75 1.73
CA GLY A 26 -5.52 7.88 2.90
C GLY A 26 -5.72 6.41 2.52
N THR A 27 -5.36 6.04 1.30
CA THR A 27 -5.37 4.66 0.81
C THR A 27 -4.01 4.02 1.08
N ILE A 28 -4.05 2.78 1.58
CA ILE A 28 -2.86 1.97 1.80
C ILE A 28 -2.81 0.90 0.73
N PHE A 29 -1.72 0.88 -0.04
CA PHE A 29 -1.42 -0.17 -0.99
C PHE A 29 -0.45 -1.16 -0.36
N ARG A 30 -0.81 -2.44 -0.38
CA ARG A 30 0.08 -3.55 -0.05
C ARG A 30 0.51 -4.22 -1.35
N TRP A 31 1.80 -4.24 -1.62
CA TRP A 31 2.38 -4.90 -2.77
C TRP A 31 3.15 -6.14 -2.32
N ASP A 32 2.71 -7.31 -2.78
CA ASP A 32 3.45 -8.55 -2.65
C ASP A 32 4.44 -8.66 -3.82
N LEU A 33 5.72 -8.62 -3.50
CA LEU A 33 6.82 -8.71 -4.47
C LEU A 33 6.99 -10.12 -5.05
N THR A 34 6.46 -11.13 -4.35
CA THR A 34 6.59 -12.55 -4.73
C THR A 34 5.62 -12.91 -5.84
N ASN A 35 4.39 -12.40 -5.75
CA ASN A 35 3.29 -12.68 -6.68
C ASN A 35 2.94 -11.49 -7.58
N GLU A 36 3.71 -10.40 -7.49
CA GLU A 36 3.45 -9.11 -8.16
C GLU A 36 2.02 -8.59 -7.97
N LYS A 37 1.40 -8.91 -6.84
CA LYS A 37 -0.01 -8.61 -6.56
C LYS A 37 -0.12 -7.35 -5.69
N ILE A 38 -1.04 -6.47 -6.06
CA ILE A 38 -1.34 -5.27 -5.29
C ILE A 38 -2.73 -5.42 -4.67
N ASP A 39 -2.79 -5.29 -3.35
CA ASP A 39 -4.02 -5.23 -2.58
C ASP A 39 -4.19 -3.80 -2.03
N THR A 40 -5.41 -3.27 -2.12
CA THR A 40 -5.72 -1.93 -1.63
C THR A 40 -6.56 -2.04 -0.37
N TRP A 41 -6.10 -1.37 0.68
CA TRP A 41 -6.77 -1.30 1.97
C TRP A 41 -7.28 0.12 2.16
N GLN A 42 -8.59 0.25 2.31
CA GLN A 42 -9.21 1.48 2.79
C GLN A 42 -9.66 1.27 4.23
N LYS A 43 -9.40 2.27 5.07
CA LYS A 43 -9.87 2.24 6.46
C LYS A 43 -11.39 2.05 6.45
N CYS A 44 -11.87 1.02 7.15
CA CYS A 44 -13.31 0.78 7.27
C CYS A 44 -13.91 1.92 8.10
N GLU A 45 -14.70 2.80 7.48
CA GLU A 45 -15.54 3.77 8.20
C GLU A 45 -16.72 3.01 8.83
N ARG A 46 -16.46 2.27 9.91
CA ARG A 46 -17.51 1.73 10.78
C ARG A 46 -17.46 2.48 12.10
N TYR A 47 -18.33 3.48 12.20
CA TYR A 47 -18.88 3.96 13.47
C TYR A 47 -20.15 3.19 13.78
#